data_AF-A0A425WFS5-F1
#
_entry.id   AF-A0A425WFS5-F1
#
_cell.length_a   1.000
_cell.length_b   1.000
_cell.length_c   1.000
_cell.angle_alpha   90.00
_cell.angle_beta   90.00
_cell.angle_gamma   90.00
#
_symmetry.space_group_name_H-M   'P 1'
#
loop_
_entity.id
_entity.type
_entity.pdbx_description
1 polymer ?
#
loop_
_entity_poly.entity_id
_entity_poly.type
_entity_poly.pdbx_seq_one_letter_code
_entity_poly.pdbx_strand_id
1 'polypeptide(L)' 'MTKVDKNLAEKIPTPLEMGDVYQRLIVDTMNSKEDYSDAIIRVYNNAICDVIDNYNCSAFYEPSYVIARAYQSGGF' A
#
# COMPACT_ATOMS: atom_id res chain seq x y z
N MET A 1 8.60 15.94 -3.87
CA MET A 1 9.30 15.60 -2.60
C MET A 1 8.24 15.30 -1.55
N THR A 2 8.14 14.05 -1.11
CA THR A 2 7.23 13.64 -0.04
C THR A 2 7.66 14.36 1.24
N LYS A 3 6.78 15.18 1.82
CA LYS A 3 7.05 15.91 3.07
C LYS A 3 6.90 14.92 4.23
N VAL A 4 8.00 14.27 4.60
CA VAL A 4 8.02 13.34 5.75
C VAL A 4 8.43 14.11 7.00
N ASP A 5 7.56 14.09 8.03
CA ASP A 5 7.87 14.53 9.37
C ASP A 5 8.65 13.42 10.10
N LYS A 6 9.95 13.64 10.24
CA LYS A 6 10.88 12.70 10.87
C LYS A 6 10.62 12.48 12.36
N ASN A 7 9.75 13.26 13.00
CA ASN A 7 9.35 13.06 14.39
C ASN A 7 8.19 12.07 14.56
N LEU A 8 7.42 11.84 13.50
CA LEU A 8 6.29 10.90 13.49
C LEU A 8 6.65 9.58 12.79
N ALA A 9 7.52 9.63 11.78
CA ALA A 9 8.02 8.46 11.07
C ALA A 9 9.37 8.02 11.64
N GLU A 10 9.35 7.06 12.58
CA GLU A 10 10.55 6.53 13.25
C GLU A 10 11.54 5.89 12.25
N LYS A 11 11.04 5.37 11.11
CA LYS A 11 11.85 4.80 10.03
C LYS A 11 11.19 4.98 8.67
N ILE A 12 11.79 5.75 7.77
CA ILE A 12 11.32 5.83 6.38
C ILE A 12 11.59 4.47 5.70
N PRO A 13 10.58 3.82 5.11
CA PRO A 13 10.77 2.56 4.41
C PRO A 13 11.62 2.73 3.16
N THR A 14 12.43 1.73 2.88
CA THR A 14 13.19 1.63 1.63
C THR A 14 12.26 1.33 0.46
N PRO A 15 12.67 1.63 -0.79
CA PRO A 15 11.89 1.27 -1.97
C PRO A 15 11.58 -0.23 -2.07
N LEU A 16 12.46 -1.10 -1.56
CA LEU A 16 12.22 -2.55 -1.52
C LEU A 16 11.14 -2.93 -0.50
N GLU A 17 11.20 -2.37 0.71
CA GLU A 17 10.16 -2.61 1.74
C GLU A 17 8.78 -2.13 1.25
N MET A 18 8.73 -1.01 0.51
CA MET A 18 7.50 -0.56 -0.14
C MET A 18 7.06 -1.51 -1.26
N GLY A 19 7.98 -1.99 -2.08
CA GLY A 19 7.72 -2.99 -3.11
C GLY A 19 7.06 -4.25 -2.52
N ASP A 20 7.54 -4.73 -1.37
CA ASP A 20 6.96 -5.89 -0.68
C ASP A 20 5.53 -5.63 -0.16
N VAL A 21 5.20 -4.41 0.26
CA VAL A 21 3.82 -4.04 0.63
C VAL A 21 2.92 -4.06 -0.59
N TYR A 22 3.33 -3.41 -1.67
CA TYR A 22 2.55 -3.36 -2.91
C TYR A 22 2.37 -4.74 -3.53
N GLN A 23 3.41 -5.57 -3.56
CA GLN A 23 3.33 -6.93 -4.05
C GLN A 23 2.28 -7.74 -3.26
N ARG A 24 2.32 -7.69 -1.93
CA ARG A 24 1.35 -8.39 -1.08
C ARG A 24 -0.07 -7.89 -1.33
N LEU A 25 -0.27 -6.58 -1.40
CA LEU A 25 -1.57 -5.98 -1.67
C LEU A 25 -2.14 -6.41 -3.04
N ILE A 26 -1.30 -6.43 -4.08
CA ILE A 26 -1.68 -6.87 -5.43
C ILE A 26 -2.11 -8.33 -5.38
N VAL A 27 -1.30 -9.21 -4.79
CA VAL A 27 -1.60 -10.65 -4.72
C VAL A 27 -2.84 -10.93 -3.87
N ASP A 28 -2.99 -10.27 -2.72
CA ASP A 28 -4.11 -10.48 -1.79
C ASP A 28 -5.45 -9.95 -2.34
N THR A 29 -5.42 -8.97 -3.24
CA THR A 29 -6.62 -8.39 -3.85
C THR A 29 -6.86 -8.86 -5.28
N MET A 30 -6.02 -9.78 -5.78
CA MET A 30 -6.13 -10.28 -7.14
C MET A 30 -7.36 -11.19 -7.28
N ASN A 31 -8.11 -11.01 -8.35
CA ASN A 31 -9.25 -11.85 -8.69
C ASN A 31 -8.91 -12.85 -9.81
N SER A 32 -9.69 -13.92 -9.93
CA SER A 32 -9.41 -15.00 -10.90
C SER A 32 -9.63 -14.61 -12.37
N LYS A 33 -10.04 -13.38 -12.66
CA LYS A 33 -10.39 -12.88 -14.00
C LYS A 33 -9.43 -11.80 -14.50
N GLU A 34 -8.43 -11.42 -13.72
CA GLU A 34 -7.44 -10.41 -14.09
C GLU A 34 -6.04 -11.04 -14.14
N ASP A 35 -5.15 -10.46 -14.96
CA ASP A 35 -3.73 -10.80 -14.91
C ASP A 35 -2.96 -9.88 -13.95
N TYR A 36 -1.67 -10.17 -13.74
CA TYR A 36 -0.84 -9.36 -12.86
C TYR A 36 -0.73 -7.90 -13.32
N SER A 37 -0.69 -7.64 -14.62
CA SER A 37 -0.58 -6.28 -15.17
C SER A 37 -1.85 -5.48 -14.88
N ASP A 38 -3.01 -6.10 -15.07
CA ASP A 38 -4.31 -5.54 -14.75
C ASP A 38 -4.40 -5.21 -13.25
N ALA A 39 -3.98 -6.15 -12.40
CA ALA A 39 -4.01 -5.99 -10.95
C ALA A 39 -3.08 -4.86 -10.48
N ILE A 40 -1.87 -4.77 -11.05
CA ILE A 40 -0.92 -3.66 -10.79
C ILE A 40 -1.59 -2.34 -11.16
N ILE A 41 -2.11 -2.20 -12.39
CA ILE A 41 -2.73 -0.96 -12.85
C ILE A 41 -3.91 -0.57 -11.95
N ARG A 42 -4.76 -1.53 -11.57
CA ARG A 42 -5.91 -1.29 -10.70
C ARG A 42 -5.51 -0.83 -9.30
N VAL A 43 -4.50 -1.48 -8.69
CA VAL A 43 -4.04 -1.14 -7.34
C VAL A 43 -3.40 0.25 -7.33
N TYR A 44 -2.51 0.55 -8.28
CA TYR A 44 -1.83 1.85 -8.34
C TYR A 44 -2.75 3.03 -8.69
N ASN A 45 -3.94 2.75 -9.24
CA ASN A 45 -4.98 3.78 -9.47
C ASN A 45 -5.98 3.91 -8.30
N ASN A 46 -5.76 3.21 -7.18
CA ASN A 46 -6.63 3.28 -6.01
C ASN A 46 -6.13 4.34 -5.02
N ALA A 47 -7.06 5.08 -4.40
CA ALA A 47 -6.76 6.11 -3.41
C ALA A 47 -6.01 5.61 -2.15
N ILE A 48 -6.03 4.30 -1.89
CA ILE A 48 -5.24 3.71 -0.80
C ILE A 48 -3.73 3.87 -1.00
N CYS A 49 -3.25 4.05 -2.23
CA CYS A 49 -1.84 4.36 -2.51
C CYS A 49 -1.41 5.65 -1.82
N ASP A 50 -2.27 6.67 -1.80
CA ASP A 50 -1.97 7.93 -1.11
C ASP A 50 -1.83 7.74 0.40
N VAL A 51 -2.51 6.74 0.97
CA VAL A 51 -2.43 6.39 2.39
C VAL A 51 -1.20 5.55 2.70
N ILE A 52 -0.87 4.59 1.83
CA ILE A 52 0.30 3.70 1.96
C ILE A 52 1.60 4.50 1.73
N ASP A 53 1.62 5.41 0.76
CA ASP A 53 2.78 6.26 0.43
C ASP A 53 2.90 7.47 1.37
N ASN A 54 1.90 7.69 2.23
CA ASN A 54 2.01 8.66 3.32
C ASN A 54 2.79 8.05 4.48
N TYR A 55 4.11 8.15 4.41
CA TYR A 55 5.03 7.66 5.45
C TYR A 55 4.91 8.38 6.79
N ASN A 56 4.10 9.43 6.91
CA ASN A 56 3.75 10.03 8.20
C ASN A 56 2.60 9.29 8.90
N CYS A 57 1.87 8.45 8.16
CA CYS A 57 0.83 7.59 8.68
C CYS A 57 1.38 6.17 8.86
N SER A 58 0.91 5.47 9.89
CA SER A 58 1.39 4.13 10.21
C SER A 58 0.86 3.04 9.26
N ALA A 59 0.09 3.40 8.23
CA ALA A 59 -0.61 2.48 7.33
C ALA A 59 0.34 1.47 6.65
N PHE A 60 1.54 1.91 6.28
CA PHE A 60 2.58 1.02 5.72
C PHE A 60 3.05 -0.06 6.73
N TYR A 61 3.03 0.23 8.03
CA TYR A 61 3.46 -0.73 9.07
C TYR A 61 2.37 -1.74 9.43
N GLU A 62 1.16 -1.58 8.92
CA GLU A 62 0.05 -2.48 9.23
C GLU A 62 0.29 -3.87 8.60
N PRO A 63 -0.22 -4.95 9.24
CA PRO A 63 -0.20 -6.28 8.66
C PRO A 63 -0.90 -6.34 7.30
N SER A 64 -0.46 -7.22 6.39
CA SER A 64 -1.00 -7.29 5.01
C SER A 64 -2.52 -7.45 4.96
N TYR A 65 -3.10 -8.26 5.84
CA TYR A 65 -4.54 -8.47 5.91
C TYR A 65 -5.33 -7.20 6.29
N VAL A 66 -4.72 -6.29 7.06
CA VAL A 66 -5.33 -5.00 7.43
C VAL A 66 -5.35 -4.09 6.21
N ILE A 67 -4.23 -4.01 5.48
CA ILE A 67 -4.10 -3.21 4.26
C ILE A 67 -5.05 -3.74 3.17
N ALA A 68 -5.14 -5.06 2.99
CA ALA A 68 -6.06 -5.68 2.03
C ALA A 68 -7.53 -5.46 2.40
N ARG A 69 -7.88 -5.49 3.69
CA ARG A 69 -9.23 -5.14 4.14
C ARG A 69 -9.55 -3.67 3.91
N ALA A 70 -8.61 -2.78 4.20
CA ALA A 70 -8.76 -1.35 3.94
C ALA A 70 -8.98 -1.10 2.44
N TYR A 71 -8.25 -1.81 1.57
CA TYR A 71 -8.44 -1.77 0.13
C TYR A 71 -9.88 -2.13 -0.27
N GLN A 72 -10.40 -3.23 0.26
CA GLN A 72 -11.76 -3.70 -0.03
C GLN A 72 -12.84 -2.80 0.57
N SER A 73 -12.55 -2.15 1.71
CA SER A 73 -13.46 -1.26 2.42
C SER A 73 -13.45 0.17 1.88
N GLY A 74 -12.51 0.51 0.99
CA GLY A 74 -12.33 1.84 0.42
C GLY A 74 -11.59 2.83 1.31
N GLY A 75 -10.89 2.36 2.35
CA GLY A 75 -10.14 3.21 3.29
C GLY A 75 -9.73 2.48 4.57
N PHE A 76 -8.80 3.11 5.31
CA PHE A 76 -8.44 2.73 6.68
C PHE A 76 -9.42 3.33 7.69
#